data_AF-A0A945RW22-F1
#
_entry.id   AF-A0A945RW22-F1
#
_cell.length_a   1.000
_cell.length_b   1.000
_cell.length_c   1.000
_cell.angle_alpha   90.00
_cell.angle_beta   90.00
_cell.angle_gamma   90.00
#
_symmetry.space_group_name_H-M   'P 1'
#
loop_
_entity.id
_entity.type
_entity.pdbx_description
1 polymer ?
#
loop_
_entity_poly.entity_id
_entity_poly.type
_entity_poly.pdbx_seq_one_letter_code
_entity_poly.pdbx_strand_id
1 'polypeptide(L)'
;MSRTLRLDPSLPLVWRTPDSFQVGVNPAIAIIDSLDSRFLPVLSALSTGISEEGCEAIASHEGITPENTRTFLSALGEVLLHKNPEPLPRVAITGSTGNHRVFSQVWAQLGHTLVALASQLTAHTAATDTPAFHALAAWHARELVETDTPGLTLRIDRYTRRTTSHVEEVSARCACRSLED
;
A
#
# COMPACT_ATOMS: atom_id res chain seq x y z
N MET A 1 2.72 9.66 -2.78
CA MET A 1 1.88 8.55 -3.25
C MET A 1 0.60 9.15 -3.75
N SER A 2 0.20 8.78 -4.95
CA SER A 2 -0.96 9.37 -5.61
C SER A 2 -2.24 8.65 -5.26
N ARG A 3 -3.36 9.35 -5.46
CA ARG A 3 -4.68 8.85 -5.16
C ARG A 3 -4.98 7.64 -6.03
N THR A 4 -5.60 6.62 -5.44
CA THR A 4 -6.10 5.46 -6.19
C THR A 4 -7.55 5.71 -6.56
N LEU A 5 -7.87 5.57 -7.84
CA LEU A 5 -9.19 5.62 -8.42
C LEU A 5 -9.73 4.21 -8.62
N ARG A 6 -10.97 3.97 -8.20
CA ARG A 6 -11.66 2.69 -8.41
C ARG A 6 -13.15 2.90 -8.57
N LEU A 7 -13.80 2.12 -9.44
CA LEU A 7 -15.27 2.03 -9.43
C LEU A 7 -15.72 1.38 -8.12
N ASP A 8 -16.83 1.86 -7.54
CA ASP A 8 -17.42 1.25 -6.36
C ASP A 8 -17.76 -0.23 -6.65
N PRO A 9 -17.09 -1.19 -5.99
CA PRO A 9 -17.31 -2.61 -6.25
C PRO A 9 -18.68 -3.10 -5.77
N SER A 10 -19.40 -2.32 -4.97
CA SER A 10 -20.77 -2.63 -4.54
C SER A 10 -21.80 -2.32 -5.61
N LEU A 11 -21.44 -1.53 -6.62
CA LEU A 11 -22.32 -1.12 -7.70
C LEU A 11 -22.06 -1.94 -8.97
N PRO A 12 -23.06 -2.66 -9.52
CA PRO A 12 -22.87 -3.44 -10.73
C PRO A 12 -22.69 -2.52 -11.95
N LEU A 13 -21.72 -2.85 -12.81
CA LEU A 13 -21.57 -2.25 -14.14
C LEU A 13 -22.40 -3.05 -15.15
N VAL A 14 -23.33 -2.38 -15.82
CA VAL A 14 -24.29 -2.99 -16.74
C VAL A 14 -24.17 -2.35 -18.11
N TRP A 15 -23.78 -3.15 -19.11
CA TRP A 15 -23.80 -2.74 -20.51
C TRP A 15 -25.22 -2.71 -21.05
N ARG A 16 -25.60 -1.60 -21.68
CA ARG A 16 -26.91 -1.44 -22.34
C ARG A 16 -26.78 -1.65 -23.85
N THR A 17 -25.66 -1.18 -24.41
CA THR A 17 -25.19 -1.40 -25.78
C THR A 17 -23.66 -1.58 -25.76
N PRO A 18 -22.99 -1.91 -26.88
CA PRO A 18 -21.52 -1.99 -26.91
C PRO A 18 -20.80 -0.67 -26.61
N ASP A 19 -21.49 0.46 -26.75
CA ASP A 19 -21.01 1.82 -26.56
C ASP A 19 -21.72 2.57 -25.42
N SER A 20 -22.61 1.92 -24.66
CA SER A 20 -23.27 2.56 -23.52
C SER A 20 -23.37 1.63 -22.33
N PHE A 21 -23.15 2.19 -21.14
CA PHE A 21 -23.25 1.46 -19.89
C PHE A 21 -23.83 2.33 -18.79
N GLN A 22 -24.32 1.67 -17.74
CA GLN A 22 -24.68 2.31 -16.50
C GLN A 22 -24.01 1.60 -15.33
N VAL A 23 -23.86 2.32 -14.22
CA VAL A 23 -23.41 1.75 -12.95
C VAL A 23 -24.49 1.93 -11.91
N GLY A 24 -24.85 0.83 -11.25
CA GLY A 24 -26.07 0.73 -10.45
C GLY A 24 -27.29 0.38 -11.31
N VAL A 25 -28.22 -0.40 -10.75
CA VAL A 25 -29.44 -0.84 -11.44
C VAL A 25 -30.67 -0.08 -10.94
N ASN A 26 -30.83 0.05 -9.62
CA ASN A 26 -31.96 0.75 -9.01
C ASN A 26 -31.54 1.42 -7.69
N PRO A 27 -31.15 2.72 -7.71
CA PRO A 27 -31.11 3.61 -8.87
C PRO A 27 -29.88 3.36 -9.78
N ALA A 28 -29.96 3.83 -11.03
CA ALA A 28 -28.78 4.02 -11.88
C ALA A 28 -28.04 5.27 -11.39
N ILE A 29 -26.80 5.12 -10.94
CA ILE A 29 -26.03 6.18 -10.29
C ILE A 29 -25.20 6.96 -11.32
N ALA A 30 -24.61 6.25 -12.28
CA ALA A 30 -23.96 6.86 -13.44
C ALA A 30 -24.45 6.20 -14.72
N ILE A 31 -24.65 7.00 -15.77
CA ILE A 31 -25.04 6.55 -17.11
C ILE A 31 -24.10 7.20 -18.12
N ILE A 32 -23.46 6.39 -18.95
CA ILE A 32 -22.63 6.81 -20.06
C ILE A 32 -23.31 6.33 -21.35
N ASP A 33 -23.93 7.26 -22.07
CA ASP A 33 -24.72 6.95 -23.27
C ASP A 33 -23.88 6.75 -24.55
N SER A 34 -22.63 7.22 -24.57
CA SER A 34 -21.71 7.08 -25.70
C SER A 34 -20.26 7.02 -25.20
N LEU A 35 -19.72 5.82 -25.14
CA LEU A 35 -18.35 5.52 -24.75
C LEU A 35 -17.48 5.33 -25.99
N ASP A 36 -16.45 6.15 -26.10
CA ASP A 36 -15.36 5.91 -27.05
C ASP A 36 -14.60 4.64 -26.64
N SER A 37 -14.42 3.70 -27.56
CA SER A 37 -13.78 2.40 -27.30
C SER A 37 -12.36 2.53 -26.74
N ARG A 38 -11.69 3.65 -26.98
CA ARG A 38 -10.38 4.00 -26.40
C ARG A 38 -10.43 4.09 -24.86
N PHE A 39 -11.59 4.31 -24.25
CA PHE A 39 -11.75 4.29 -22.80
C PHE A 39 -11.92 2.89 -22.21
N LEU A 40 -12.08 1.83 -23.01
CA LEU A 40 -12.27 0.47 -22.48
C LEU A 40 -11.11 0.00 -21.59
N PRO A 41 -9.82 0.24 -21.92
CA PRO A 41 -8.70 -0.09 -21.04
C PRO A 41 -8.74 0.71 -19.73
N VAL A 42 -9.12 2.00 -19.80
CA VAL A 42 -9.28 2.87 -18.62
C VAL A 42 -10.40 2.33 -17.73
N LEU A 43 -11.55 1.99 -18.30
CA LEU A 43 -12.69 1.42 -17.58
C LEU A 43 -12.32 0.09 -16.90
N SER A 44 -11.59 -0.77 -17.60
CA SER A 44 -11.07 -2.02 -17.04
C SER A 44 -10.14 -1.76 -15.86
N ALA A 45 -9.21 -0.81 -15.98
CA ALA A 45 -8.29 -0.46 -14.88
C ALA A 45 -9.01 0.12 -13.66
N LEU A 46 -10.04 0.95 -13.88
CA LEU A 46 -10.87 1.49 -12.80
C LEU A 46 -11.65 0.39 -12.05
N SER A 47 -12.02 -0.72 -12.70
CA SER A 47 -12.69 -1.83 -12.03
C SER A 47 -11.79 -2.55 -11.01
N THR A 48 -10.48 -2.64 -11.30
CA THR A 48 -9.48 -3.26 -10.42
C THR A 48 -8.87 -2.28 -9.42
N GLY A 49 -8.93 -0.98 -9.71
CA GLY A 49 -8.27 0.07 -8.97
C GLY A 49 -6.91 0.43 -9.61
N ILE A 50 -6.67 1.72 -9.80
CA ILE A 50 -5.46 2.24 -10.45
C ILE A 50 -5.07 3.60 -9.84
N SER A 51 -3.78 3.96 -9.84
CA SER A 51 -3.38 5.32 -9.47
C SER A 51 -3.87 6.36 -10.49
N GLU A 52 -4.02 7.62 -10.07
CA GLU A 52 -4.33 8.74 -10.97
C GLU A 52 -3.34 8.83 -12.15
N GLU A 53 -2.03 8.74 -11.91
CA GLU A 53 -1.02 8.77 -12.99
C GLU A 53 -1.08 7.53 -13.87
N GLY A 54 -1.45 6.37 -13.31
CA GLY A 54 -1.63 5.15 -14.09
C GLY A 54 -2.82 5.29 -15.03
N CYS A 55 -3.92 5.89 -14.56
CA CYS A 55 -5.09 6.21 -15.36
C CYS A 55 -4.73 7.17 -16.50
N GLU A 56 -3.97 8.24 -16.21
CA GLU A 56 -3.49 9.19 -17.20
C GLU A 56 -2.55 8.53 -18.22
N ALA A 57 -1.67 7.64 -17.78
CA ALA A 57 -0.75 6.92 -18.66
C ALA A 57 -1.49 6.01 -19.65
N ILE A 58 -2.49 5.26 -19.18
CA ILE A 58 -3.34 4.43 -20.05
C ILE A 58 -4.11 5.31 -21.04
N ALA A 59 -4.74 6.40 -20.57
CA ALA A 59 -5.49 7.28 -21.43
C ALA A 59 -4.61 7.94 -22.52
N SER A 60 -3.41 8.39 -22.14
CA SER A 60 -2.42 8.96 -23.06
C SER A 60 -1.95 7.94 -24.10
N HIS A 61 -1.72 6.68 -23.68
CA HIS A 61 -1.36 5.58 -24.58
C HIS A 61 -2.42 5.34 -25.66
N GLU A 62 -3.71 5.44 -25.30
CA GLU A 62 -4.83 5.31 -26.24
C GLU A 62 -5.11 6.60 -27.04
N GLY A 63 -4.27 7.63 -26.91
CA GLY A 63 -4.42 8.90 -27.63
C GLY A 63 -5.61 9.74 -27.14
N ILE A 64 -6.04 9.55 -25.89
CA ILE A 64 -7.08 10.35 -25.26
C ILE A 64 -6.44 11.60 -24.66
N THR A 65 -7.05 12.76 -24.87
CA THR A 65 -6.58 14.01 -24.29
C THR A 65 -6.86 14.05 -22.78
N PRO A 66 -6.01 14.73 -21.96
CA PRO A 66 -6.27 14.88 -20.54
C PRO A 66 -7.63 15.50 -20.22
N GLU A 67 -8.12 16.39 -21.08
CA GLU A 67 -9.44 17.01 -20.95
C GLU A 67 -10.59 16.00 -21.14
N ASN A 68 -10.47 15.10 -22.12
CA ASN A 68 -11.45 14.02 -22.32
C ASN A 68 -11.41 13.02 -21.17
N THR A 69 -10.22 12.68 -20.67
CA THR A 69 -10.05 11.81 -19.49
C THR A 69 -10.75 12.42 -18.27
N ARG A 70 -10.52 13.71 -18.00
CA ARG A 70 -11.17 14.41 -16.89
C ARG A 70 -12.69 14.47 -17.05
N THR A 71 -13.17 14.68 -18.27
CA THR A 71 -14.61 14.69 -18.58
C THR A 71 -15.23 13.31 -18.32
N PHE A 72 -14.57 12.24 -18.75
CA PHE A 72 -15.00 10.87 -18.51
C PHE A 72 -15.04 10.53 -17.01
N LEU A 73 -13.97 10.83 -16.27
CA LEU A 73 -13.92 10.60 -14.82
C LEU A 73 -14.98 11.44 -14.08
N SER A 74 -15.23 12.67 -14.52
CA SER A 74 -16.28 13.52 -13.96
C SER A 74 -17.69 12.96 -14.24
N ALA A 75 -17.91 12.29 -15.37
CA ALA A 75 -19.19 11.68 -15.70
C ALA A 75 -19.49 10.43 -14.86
N LEU A 76 -18.45 9.74 -14.36
CA LEU A 76 -18.61 8.64 -13.40
C LEU A 76 -19.03 9.13 -12.00
N GLY A 77 -18.70 10.37 -11.66
CA GLY A 77 -19.21 11.06 -10.47
C GLY A 77 -19.05 10.25 -9.18
N GLU A 78 -20.18 10.01 -8.51
CA GLU A 78 -20.24 9.33 -7.19
C GLU A 78 -19.83 7.86 -7.22
N VAL A 79 -19.81 7.24 -8.40
CA VAL A 79 -19.38 5.84 -8.57
C VAL A 79 -17.86 5.70 -8.44
N LEU A 80 -17.12 6.78 -8.65
CA LEU A 80 -15.67 6.79 -8.58
C LEU A 80 -15.22 6.96 -7.13
N LEU A 81 -14.86 5.84 -6.50
CA LEU A 81 -14.21 5.84 -5.21
C LEU A 81 -12.78 6.35 -5.36
N HIS A 82 -12.44 7.28 -4.48
CA HIS A 82 -11.10 7.81 -4.37
C HIS A 82 -10.51 7.36 -3.05
N LYS A 83 -9.57 6.40 -3.10
CA LYS A 83 -8.81 6.01 -1.93
C LYS A 83 -7.52 6.82 -1.90
N ASN A 84 -7.39 7.70 -0.91
CA ASN A 84 -6.06 8.20 -0.59
C ASN A 84 -5.21 7.00 -0.19
N PRO A 85 -3.98 6.87 -0.71
CA PRO A 85 -3.08 5.83 -0.24
C PRO A 85 -3.00 5.97 1.28
N GLU A 86 -3.45 4.94 2.01
CA GLU A 86 -3.28 4.91 3.45
C GLU A 86 -1.77 5.02 3.71
N PRO A 87 -1.35 5.93 4.61
CA PRO A 87 0.06 6.03 4.94
C PRO A 87 0.53 4.67 5.42
N LEU A 88 1.48 4.08 4.71
CA LEU A 88 2.01 2.78 5.07
C LEU A 88 2.56 2.85 6.51
N PRO A 89 2.34 1.82 7.34
CA PRO A 89 2.84 1.81 8.70
C PRO A 89 4.37 1.97 8.69
N ARG A 90 4.85 2.82 9.60
CA ARG A 90 6.29 3.07 9.78
C ARG A 90 6.89 1.91 10.55
N VAL A 91 7.86 1.23 9.93
CA VAL A 91 8.58 0.13 10.58
C VAL A 91 9.95 0.61 11.02
N ALA A 92 10.29 0.32 12.26
CA ALA A 92 11.62 0.51 12.81
C ALA A 92 12.30 -0.84 12.99
N ILE A 93 13.58 -0.92 12.59
CA ILE A 93 14.42 -2.09 12.81
C ILE A 93 15.50 -1.70 13.80
N THR A 94 15.47 -2.32 14.97
CA THR A 94 16.47 -2.14 16.01
C THR A 94 17.38 -3.36 16.08
N GLY A 95 18.68 -3.16 16.09
CA GLY A 95 19.72 -4.18 16.23
C GLY A 95 20.87 -4.02 15.22
N SER A 96 21.99 -4.72 15.43
CA SER A 96 23.10 -4.79 14.45
C SER A 96 22.91 -6.02 13.56
N THR A 97 22.51 -5.82 12.31
CA THR A 97 22.47 -6.86 11.27
C THR A 97 23.23 -6.37 10.04
N GLY A 98 24.03 -7.21 9.41
CA GLY A 98 24.74 -6.93 8.16
C GLY A 98 23.79 -6.71 6.98
N ASN A 99 22.51 -7.05 7.13
CA ASN A 99 21.50 -7.02 6.07
C ASN A 99 20.49 -5.89 6.22
N HIS A 100 20.71 -4.96 7.16
CA HIS A 100 19.90 -3.76 7.30
C HIS A 100 19.70 -3.05 5.95
N ARG A 101 20.74 -2.96 5.11
CA ARG A 101 20.67 -2.40 3.75
C ARG A 101 19.66 -3.11 2.85
N VAL A 102 19.65 -4.44 2.85
CA VAL A 102 18.74 -5.25 2.01
C VAL A 102 17.30 -5.06 2.48
N PHE A 103 17.09 -5.08 3.79
CA PHE A 103 15.77 -4.87 4.39
C PHE A 103 15.26 -3.45 4.12
N SER A 104 16.07 -2.42 4.33
CA SER A 104 15.75 -1.03 3.95
C SER A 104 15.39 -0.92 2.47
N GLN A 105 16.13 -1.58 1.58
CA GLN A 105 15.90 -1.52 0.14
C GLN A 105 14.57 -2.17 -0.27
N VAL A 106 14.28 -3.40 0.20
CA VAL A 106 13.04 -4.10 -0.12
C VAL A 106 11.83 -3.31 0.41
N TRP A 107 11.92 -2.78 1.62
CA TRP A 107 10.83 -2.02 2.23
C TRP A 107 10.60 -0.67 1.56
N ALA A 108 11.66 0.01 1.14
CA ALA A 108 11.54 1.22 0.33
C ALA A 108 10.90 0.93 -1.04
N GLN A 109 11.23 -0.20 -1.68
CA GLN A 109 10.57 -0.63 -2.93
C GLN A 109 9.07 -0.91 -2.75
N LEU A 110 8.67 -1.38 -1.56
CA LEU A 110 7.27 -1.58 -1.18
C LEU A 110 6.57 -0.28 -0.73
N GLY A 111 7.27 0.86 -0.75
CA GLY A 111 6.72 2.18 -0.40
C GLY A 111 6.76 2.54 1.07
N HIS A 112 7.28 1.67 1.95
CA HIS A 112 7.37 1.96 3.38
C HIS A 112 8.51 2.95 3.65
N THR A 113 8.25 3.92 4.53
CA THR A 113 9.31 4.77 5.10
C THR A 113 9.93 4.04 6.28
N LEU A 114 11.09 3.43 6.07
CA LEU A 114 11.83 2.77 7.13
C LEU A 114 12.53 3.82 8.02
N VAL A 115 12.22 3.83 9.31
CA VAL A 115 13.03 4.57 10.29
C VAL A 115 14.03 3.60 10.87
N ALA A 116 15.22 3.59 10.30
CA ALA A 116 16.35 2.91 10.91
C ALA A 116 16.71 3.67 12.20
N LEU A 117 16.13 3.27 13.32
CA LEU A 117 16.70 3.62 14.63
C LEU A 117 17.95 2.78 14.76
N ALA A 118 19.06 3.36 14.32
CA ALA A 118 20.38 2.76 14.45
C ALA A 118 20.54 2.26 15.87
N SER A 119 20.54 0.94 16.06
CA SER A 119 21.01 0.32 17.28
C SER A 119 22.50 0.58 17.35
N GLN A 120 22.86 1.73 17.91
CA GLN A 120 24.19 1.95 18.42
C GLN A 120 24.49 0.87 19.45
N LEU A 121 25.60 0.16 19.28
CA LEU A 121 26.70 0.05 20.26
C LEU A 121 27.75 -1.01 19.93
N THR A 122 27.66 -1.76 18.82
CA THR A 122 28.74 -2.67 18.44
C THR A 122 29.04 -2.63 16.95
N ALA A 123 30.29 -2.30 16.58
CA ALA A 123 30.84 -2.34 15.22
C ALA A 123 30.93 -3.76 14.62
N HIS A 124 30.20 -4.71 15.18
CA HIS A 124 30.24 -6.12 14.85
C HIS A 124 28.88 -6.51 14.31
N THR A 125 28.87 -7.16 13.14
CA THR A 125 27.70 -7.88 12.64
C THR A 125 27.35 -8.96 13.67
N ALA A 126 26.09 -9.02 14.08
CA ALA A 126 25.68 -10.09 14.97
C ALA A 126 25.85 -11.43 14.24
N ALA A 127 26.35 -12.46 14.93
CA ALA A 127 26.50 -13.82 14.41
C ALA A 127 25.17 -14.53 14.04
N THR A 128 24.08 -13.74 13.94
CA THR A 128 22.68 -14.10 13.73
C THR A 128 22.24 -13.92 12.27
N ASP A 129 23.09 -13.37 11.40
CA ASP A 129 22.77 -13.05 10.00
C ASP A 129 22.84 -14.28 9.07
N THR A 130 21.91 -15.23 9.24
CA THR A 130 21.75 -16.35 8.30
C THR A 130 20.53 -16.12 7.38
N PRO A 131 20.54 -16.69 6.16
CA PRO A 131 19.38 -16.62 5.26
C PRO A 131 18.07 -17.09 5.90
N ALA A 132 18.12 -18.09 6.79
CA ALA A 132 16.96 -18.59 7.50
C ALA A 132 16.38 -17.58 8.49
N PHE A 133 17.23 -16.86 9.23
CA PHE A 133 16.78 -15.79 10.13
C PHE A 133 16.24 -14.58 9.36
N HIS A 134 16.73 -14.33 8.14
CA HIS A 134 16.17 -13.28 7.29
C HIS A 134 14.76 -13.62 6.81
N ALA A 135 14.54 -14.86 6.35
CA ALA A 135 13.21 -15.30 5.94
C ALA A 135 12.22 -15.21 7.12
N LEU A 136 12.67 -15.59 8.32
CA LEU A 136 11.87 -15.50 9.54
C LEU A 136 11.57 -14.05 9.94
N ALA A 137 12.56 -13.16 9.88
CA ALA A 137 12.37 -11.73 10.15
C ALA A 137 11.43 -11.06 9.12
N ALA A 138 11.55 -11.42 7.83
CA ALA A 138 10.67 -10.91 6.78
C ALA A 138 9.22 -11.39 6.98
N TRP A 139 9.02 -12.65 7.36
CA TRP A 139 7.70 -13.20 7.68
C TRP A 139 7.04 -12.45 8.85
N HIS A 140 7.77 -12.24 9.95
CA HIS A 140 7.25 -11.52 11.11
C HIS A 140 7.07 -10.02 10.86
N ALA A 141 7.88 -9.41 10.01
CA ALA A 141 7.66 -8.02 9.63
C ALA A 141 6.39 -7.84 8.76
N ARG A 142 6.05 -8.83 7.92
CA ARG A 142 4.75 -8.89 7.26
C ARG A 142 3.61 -8.99 8.27
N GLU A 143 3.74 -9.88 9.26
CA GLU A 143 2.75 -10.04 10.34
C GLU A 143 2.52 -8.72 11.11
N LEU A 144 3.59 -7.97 11.41
CA LEU A 144 3.50 -6.65 12.03
C LEU A 144 2.69 -5.66 11.18
N VAL A 145 2.93 -5.63 9.87
CA VAL A 145 2.22 -4.74 8.94
C VAL A 145 0.74 -5.13 8.79
N GLU A 146 0.44 -6.43 8.71
CA GLU A 146 -0.93 -6.92 8.62
C GLU A 146 -1.73 -6.66 9.90
N THR A 147 -1.08 -6.73 11.06
CA THR A 147 -1.71 -6.53 12.37
C THR A 147 -1.96 -5.06 12.69
N ASP A 148 -1.15 -4.15 12.15
CA ASP A 148 -1.25 -2.68 12.27
C ASP A 148 -1.53 -2.19 13.72
N THR A 149 -0.91 -2.84 14.70
CA THR A 149 -1.06 -2.46 16.12
C THR A 149 0.10 -1.55 16.53
N PRO A 150 -0.15 -0.26 16.84
CA PRO A 150 0.92 0.67 17.18
C PRO A 150 1.71 0.23 18.41
N GLY A 151 3.03 0.11 18.27
CA GLY A 151 3.94 -0.30 19.35
C GLY A 151 4.11 -1.81 19.49
N LEU A 152 3.50 -2.62 18.64
CA LEU A 152 3.78 -4.05 18.61
C LEU A 152 5.24 -4.29 18.16
N THR A 153 6.00 -4.94 19.04
CA THR A 153 7.37 -5.37 18.82
C THR A 153 7.41 -6.89 18.76
N LEU A 154 8.06 -7.45 17.74
CA LEU A 154 8.37 -8.88 17.66
C LEU A 154 9.86 -9.09 17.90
N ARG A 155 10.18 -9.90 18.92
CA ARG A 155 11.55 -10.33 19.22
C ARG A 155 11.70 -11.79 18.83
N ILE A 156 12.73 -12.08 18.04
CA ILE A 156 13.08 -13.44 17.63
C ILE A 156 14.28 -13.87 18.46
N ASP A 157 14.09 -14.88 19.31
CA ASP A 157 15.19 -15.50 20.03
C ASP A 157 15.98 -16.43 19.09
N ARG A 158 17.29 -16.19 18.96
CA ARG A 158 18.15 -16.98 18.06
C ARG A 158 18.22 -18.46 18.42
N TYR A 159 18.43 -18.75 19.70
CA TYR A 159 18.82 -20.10 20.11
C TYR A 159 17.62 -21.04 20.10
N THR A 160 16.47 -20.50 20.46
CA THR A 160 15.21 -21.24 20.55
C THR A 160 14.33 -21.08 19.31
N ARG A 161 14.61 -20.10 18.44
CA ARG A 161 13.75 -19.66 17.34
C ARG A 161 12.34 -19.24 17.78
N ARG A 162 12.16 -18.97 19.08
CA ARG A 162 10.87 -18.52 19.60
C ARG A 162 10.70 -17.05 19.29
N THR A 163 9.56 -16.72 18.72
CA THR A 163 9.12 -15.35 18.56
C THR A 163 8.29 -14.96 19.78
N THR A 164 8.63 -13.84 20.40
CA THR A 164 7.87 -13.23 21.49
C THR A 164 7.36 -11.88 21.03
N SER A 165 6.08 -11.63 21.20
CA SER A 165 5.44 -10.33 20.96
C SER A 165 5.34 -9.54 22.25
N HIS A 166 5.61 -8.25 22.18
CA HIS A 166 5.38 -7.30 23.26
C HIS A 166 4.80 -6.01 22.68
N VAL A 167 3.91 -5.32 23.39
CA VAL A 167 3.44 -4.00 22.99
C VAL A 167 4.21 -2.98 23.82
N GLU A 168 5.09 -2.23 23.19
CA GLU A 168 5.82 -1.16 23.86
C GLU A 168 4.95 0.08 24.04
N GLU A 169 4.83 0.53 25.28
CA GLU A 169 4.23 1.81 25.59
C GLU A 169 5.15 2.96 25.18
N VAL A 170 4.53 4.12 24.89
CA VAL A 170 5.27 5.33 24.56
C VAL A 170 5.79 5.93 25.86
N SER A 171 7.11 6.11 25.98
CA SER A 171 7.68 6.78 27.15
C SER A 171 7.14 8.21 27.26
N ALA A 172 6.64 8.56 28.45
CA ALA A 172 6.11 9.89 28.75
C ALA A 172 7.18 11.01 28.67
N ARG A 173 8.48 10.67 28.69
CA ARG A 173 9.59 11.65 28.69
C ARG A 173 10.08 12.05 27.29
N CYS A 174 10.17 11.10 26.38
CA CYS A 174 10.79 11.30 25.05
C CYS A 174 9.84 11.02 23.87
N ALA A 175 8.62 10.54 24.14
CA ALA A 175 7.72 9.96 23.14
C ALA A 175 8.34 8.81 22.32
N CYS A 176 9.44 8.23 22.82
CA CYS A 176 10.14 7.11 22.23
C CYS A 176 9.63 5.78 22.82
N ARG A 177 9.70 4.71 22.02
CA ARG A 177 9.39 3.34 22.46
C ARG A 177 10.74 2.61 22.63
N SER A 178 10.89 1.83 23.71
CA SER A 178 12.11 1.05 24.07
C SER A 178 13.31 1.79 24.70
N LEU A 179 13.17 2.99 25.28
CA LEU A 179 14.23 3.59 26.11
C LEU A 179 13.72 3.90 27.52
N GLU A 180 13.45 2.86 28.29
CA GLU A 180 13.42 2.94 29.75
C GLU A 180 14.53 2.03 30.27
N ASP A 181 15.29 2.56 31.24
CA ASP A 181 16.64 2.16 31.67
C ASP A 181 16.87 0.66 31.94
#